data_AF-J5QS02-F1
#
_entry.id   AF-J5QS02-F1
#
_cell.length_a   1.000
_cell.length_b   1.000
_cell.length_c   1.000
_cell.angle_alpha   90.00
_cell.angle_beta   90.00
_cell.angle_gamma   90.00
#
_symmetry.space_group_name_H-M   'P 1'
#
loop_
_entity.id
_entity.type
_entity.pdbx_description
1 polymer ?
#
loop_
_entity_poly.entity_id
_entity_poly.type
_entity_poly.pdbx_seq_one_letter_code
_entity_poly.pdbx_strand_id
1 'polypeptide(L)'
;MIGSKTNLLDSFVVLYATLVGALHRAVGLEFGAHFVQTLVKKYHELVQQAAPTAEEAAENENDPSREAFNLLTLIAELYNAGVIGAGLIYDLIRGFIGTSGDTMSERGVEGLMKIVKCAGSQLRADDPASLKDIVTLVQEQTRGKEKEMTTRAKFMVETLVALRGGKTKGLGAEREDVARMRRFLGGMGKKRRLLAPEPLRVGLNDLLSADSRGKWWLVGAGWSGNPLVEQASSLSFDTKKKQKKTAAEAEDEEVLLDLARKQGMNTDVRRSVFVVLLTSEDYVHACDRLNAFRLTNVQEREFVRVALHCCGMEGQYNPYYTLVLNNLCENSYDHRFTLQYALWDLLRELSEGTVKTDRITNVAKSIAYLMGRGSVDVTILKGADFTDLSKQTRQFLDQLMRNLMIAIQGTSPLLTLPKGFKAKDIDLEAVEESFDKALAVPELAGGLAYILQGVKKNPGKGVGELEAEVIQQSAEAAVEVLSKAI
;
A
#
# COMPACT_ATOMS: atom_id res chain seq x y z
N MET A 1 28.01 -25.71 -9.95
CA MET A 1 29.17 -24.79 -9.82
C MET A 1 29.09 -23.90 -8.58
N ILE A 2 27.98 -23.21 -8.29
CA ILE A 2 27.90 -22.36 -7.07
C ILE A 2 27.77 -23.19 -5.78
N GLY A 3 27.19 -24.40 -5.86
CA GLY A 3 27.23 -25.40 -4.80
C GLY A 3 28.54 -26.19 -4.71
N SER A 4 29.66 -25.65 -5.21
CA SER A 4 30.96 -26.31 -5.07
C SER A 4 31.47 -26.15 -3.64
N LYS A 5 32.16 -27.19 -3.13
CA LYS A 5 32.73 -27.24 -1.77
C LYS A 5 33.94 -26.31 -1.56
N THR A 6 34.41 -25.68 -2.65
CA THR A 6 35.50 -24.71 -2.67
C THR A 6 34.97 -23.28 -2.55
N ASN A 7 35.69 -22.41 -1.83
CA ASN A 7 35.37 -20.99 -1.78
C ASN A 7 35.41 -20.41 -3.19
N LEU A 8 34.27 -19.90 -3.66
CA LEU A 8 34.17 -19.25 -4.96
C LEU A 8 34.69 -17.83 -4.86
N LEU A 9 35.38 -17.35 -5.90
CA LEU A 9 35.74 -15.94 -5.98
C LEU A 9 34.47 -15.10 -6.07
N ASP A 10 34.39 -14.06 -5.24
CA ASP A 10 33.23 -13.17 -5.14
C ASP A 10 32.84 -12.54 -6.50
N SER A 11 33.82 -12.36 -7.40
CA SER A 11 33.61 -11.87 -8.77
C SER A 11 32.78 -12.81 -9.64
N PHE A 12 32.92 -14.14 -9.48
CA PHE A 12 32.08 -15.11 -10.19
C PHE A 12 30.65 -15.09 -9.67
N VAL A 13 30.46 -14.95 -8.36
CA VAL A 13 29.12 -14.90 -7.74
C VAL A 13 28.35 -13.67 -8.25
N VAL A 14 29.01 -12.52 -8.39
CA VAL A 14 28.41 -11.32 -8.98
C VAL A 14 27.95 -11.55 -10.42
N LEU A 15 28.75 -12.23 -11.25
CA LEU A 15 28.36 -12.53 -12.64
C LEU A 15 27.13 -13.45 -12.69
N TYR A 16 27.09 -14.48 -11.85
CA TYR A 16 25.92 -15.37 -11.77
C TYR A 16 24.67 -14.62 -11.28
N ALA A 17 24.79 -13.80 -10.23
CA ALA A 17 23.69 -12.98 -9.75
C ALA A 17 23.21 -11.97 -10.81
N THR A 18 24.13 -11.43 -11.61
CA THR A 18 23.81 -10.51 -12.72
C THR A 18 23.06 -11.24 -13.83
N LEU A 19 23.49 -12.45 -14.20
CA LEU A 19 22.78 -13.27 -15.17
C LEU A 19 21.36 -13.59 -14.70
N VAL A 20 21.21 -14.00 -13.45
CA VAL A 20 19.88 -14.25 -12.84
C VAL A 20 19.05 -12.98 -12.83
N GLY A 21 19.65 -11.82 -12.52
CA GLY A 21 18.98 -10.51 -12.58
C GLY A 21 18.52 -10.12 -13.97
N ALA A 22 19.33 -10.41 -15.00
CA ALA A 22 18.95 -10.19 -16.38
C ALA A 22 17.79 -11.11 -16.80
N LEU A 23 17.83 -12.39 -16.41
CA LEU A 23 16.78 -13.36 -16.70
C LEU A 23 15.47 -13.06 -15.96
N HIS A 24 15.52 -12.64 -14.68
CA HIS A 24 14.35 -12.17 -13.93
C HIS A 24 13.62 -11.06 -14.70
N ARG A 25 14.35 -10.06 -15.19
CA ARG A 25 13.78 -8.93 -15.93
C ARG A 25 13.27 -9.31 -17.33
N ALA A 26 13.92 -10.29 -17.98
CA ALA A 26 13.65 -10.68 -19.36
C ALA A 26 12.60 -11.80 -19.51
N VAL A 27 12.54 -12.75 -18.58
CA VAL A 27 11.62 -13.90 -18.61
C VAL A 27 10.38 -13.61 -17.76
N GLY A 28 10.53 -12.83 -16.68
CA GLY A 28 9.44 -12.43 -15.79
C GLY A 28 9.57 -12.99 -14.38
N LEU A 29 8.60 -12.63 -13.55
CA LEU A 29 8.61 -12.82 -12.10
C LEU A 29 8.64 -14.30 -11.70
N GLU A 30 8.03 -15.19 -12.47
CA GLU A 30 7.99 -16.63 -12.20
C GLU A 30 9.38 -17.27 -12.15
N PHE A 31 10.26 -16.90 -13.08
CA PHE A 31 11.63 -17.40 -13.11
C PHE A 31 12.40 -16.97 -11.86
N GLY A 32 12.36 -15.67 -11.53
CA GLY A 32 13.05 -15.13 -10.37
C GLY A 32 12.56 -15.75 -9.07
N ALA A 33 11.23 -15.85 -8.91
CA ALA A 33 10.63 -16.41 -7.71
C ALA A 33 10.97 -17.90 -7.52
N HIS A 34 10.88 -18.71 -8.58
CA HIS A 34 11.26 -20.12 -8.53
C HIS A 34 12.75 -20.32 -8.21
N PHE A 35 13.62 -19.51 -8.84
CA PHE A 35 15.06 -19.56 -8.59
C PHE A 35 15.38 -19.22 -7.14
N VAL A 36 14.84 -18.11 -6.62
CA VAL A 36 15.07 -17.68 -5.23
C VAL A 36 14.51 -18.68 -4.22
N GLN A 37 13.32 -19.25 -4.47
CA GLN A 37 12.76 -20.31 -3.63
C GLN A 37 13.70 -21.52 -3.55
N THR A 38 14.15 -22.02 -4.71
CA THR A 38 15.03 -23.20 -4.78
C THR A 38 16.37 -22.92 -4.09
N LEU A 39 16.92 -21.72 -4.27
CA LEU A 39 18.16 -21.30 -3.65
C LEU A 39 18.05 -21.24 -2.12
N VAL A 40 16.99 -20.61 -1.59
CA VAL A 40 16.78 -20.44 -0.15
C VAL A 40 16.48 -21.76 0.55
N LYS A 41 15.71 -22.66 -0.08
CA LYS A 41 15.49 -24.01 0.45
C LYS A 41 16.77 -24.81 0.54
N LYS A 42 17.55 -24.83 -0.54
CA LYS A 42 18.83 -25.54 -0.56
C LYS A 42 19.80 -24.98 0.48
N TYR A 43 19.83 -23.66 0.64
CA TYR A 43 20.58 -23.02 1.73
C TYR A 43 20.12 -23.51 3.10
N HIS A 44 18.82 -23.52 3.36
CA HIS A 44 18.26 -23.95 4.64
C HIS A 44 18.52 -25.43 4.95
N GLU A 45 18.40 -26.32 3.96
CA GLU A 45 18.73 -27.75 4.08
C GLU A 45 20.20 -27.96 4.44
N LEU A 46 21.12 -27.24 3.80
CA LEU A 46 22.56 -27.33 4.09
C LEU A 46 22.91 -26.78 5.48
N VAL A 47 22.22 -25.73 5.93
CA VAL A 47 22.38 -25.20 7.30
C VAL A 47 21.91 -26.20 8.35
N GLN A 48 20.82 -26.93 8.09
CA GLN A 48 20.33 -27.98 8.99
C GLN A 48 21.23 -29.23 9.02
N GLN A 49 21.90 -29.54 7.90
CA GLN A 49 22.82 -30.68 7.78
C GLN A 49 24.23 -30.41 8.31
N ALA A 50 24.58 -29.15 8.60
CA ALA A 50 25.90 -28.78 9.09
C ALA A 50 26.09 -29.13 10.57
N ALA A 51 27.16 -29.87 10.89
CA ALA A 51 27.49 -30.36 12.24
C ALA A 51 27.48 -29.23 13.28
N PRO A 52 26.91 -29.32 14.48
CA PRO A 52 26.67 -28.17 15.35
C PRO A 52 27.92 -27.39 15.83
N THR A 53 29.11 -28.00 15.87
CA THR A 53 30.34 -27.37 16.41
C THR A 53 31.44 -27.18 15.35
N ALA A 54 32.33 -26.21 15.60
CA ALA A 54 33.46 -25.89 14.72
C ALA A 54 34.53 -27.00 14.67
N GLU A 55 34.61 -27.83 15.72
CA GLU A 55 35.55 -28.95 15.84
C GLU A 55 35.12 -30.13 14.96
N GLU A 56 33.84 -30.48 14.93
CA GLU A 56 33.27 -31.52 14.04
C GLU A 56 33.26 -31.10 12.55
N ALA A 57 33.23 -29.79 12.30
CA ALA A 57 33.34 -29.20 10.97
C ALA A 57 34.76 -29.25 10.39
N ALA A 58 35.78 -29.22 11.27
CA ALA A 58 37.19 -29.25 10.86
C ALA A 58 37.67 -30.67 10.49
N GLU A 59 37.09 -31.72 11.08
CA GLU A 59 37.40 -33.13 10.79
C GLU A 59 36.72 -33.65 9.51
N ASN A 60 35.65 -32.99 9.06
CA ASN A 60 34.90 -33.37 7.85
C ASN A 60 35.32 -32.51 6.64
N GLU A 61 36.16 -33.05 5.76
CA GLU A 61 36.49 -32.42 4.46
C GLU A 61 35.23 -32.13 3.58
N ASN A 62 34.11 -32.78 3.90
CA ASN A 62 32.82 -32.67 3.22
C ASN A 62 31.78 -31.80 3.94
N ASP A 63 32.17 -30.89 4.84
CA ASP A 63 31.24 -30.06 5.60
C ASP A 63 30.30 -29.21 4.70
N PRO A 64 28.97 -29.41 4.77
CA PRO A 64 27.99 -28.63 4.01
C PRO A 64 27.94 -27.14 4.38
N SER A 65 28.58 -26.72 5.47
CA SER A 65 28.63 -25.31 5.90
C SER A 65 29.27 -24.39 4.86
N ARG A 66 30.30 -24.84 4.14
CA ARG A 66 30.98 -24.06 3.10
C ARG A 66 30.08 -23.82 1.90
N GLU A 67 29.31 -24.85 1.51
CA GLU A 67 28.32 -24.73 0.45
C GLU A 67 27.21 -23.76 0.87
N ALA A 68 26.71 -23.86 2.11
CA ALA A 68 25.73 -22.93 2.65
C ALA A 68 26.22 -21.46 2.60
N PHE A 69 27.46 -21.20 2.99
CA PHE A 69 28.02 -19.85 2.93
C PHE A 69 28.23 -19.34 1.49
N ASN A 70 28.50 -20.19 0.51
CA ASN A 70 28.55 -19.81 -0.90
C ASN A 70 27.15 -19.42 -1.42
N LEU A 71 26.12 -20.17 -1.03
CA LEU A 71 24.73 -19.84 -1.35
C LEU A 71 24.29 -18.54 -0.67
N LEU A 72 24.74 -18.30 0.58
CA LEU A 72 24.48 -17.04 1.29
C LEU A 72 25.08 -15.84 0.56
N THR A 73 26.32 -15.95 0.08
CA THR A 73 26.93 -14.92 -0.77
C THR A 73 26.10 -14.68 -2.03
N LEU A 74 25.63 -15.75 -2.69
CA LEU A 74 24.76 -15.60 -3.87
C LEU A 74 23.45 -14.88 -3.53
N ILE A 75 22.82 -15.19 -2.39
CA ILE A 75 21.60 -14.50 -1.94
C ILE A 75 21.89 -13.00 -1.75
N ALA A 76 23.01 -12.63 -1.10
CA ALA A 76 23.40 -11.23 -0.93
C ALA A 76 23.68 -10.53 -2.28
N GLU A 77 24.29 -11.20 -3.26
CA GLU A 77 24.51 -10.62 -4.58
C GLU A 77 23.23 -10.50 -5.41
N LEU A 78 22.22 -11.37 -5.20
CA LEU A 78 20.91 -11.22 -5.84
C LEU A 78 20.17 -9.98 -5.35
N TYR A 79 20.39 -9.56 -4.10
CA TYR A 79 19.92 -8.28 -3.59
C TYR A 79 20.61 -7.12 -4.31
N ASN A 80 21.93 -7.18 -4.49
CA ASN A 80 22.68 -6.18 -5.24
C ASN A 80 22.24 -6.09 -6.72
N ALA A 81 21.87 -7.23 -7.33
CA ALA A 81 21.33 -7.32 -8.69
C ALA A 81 19.86 -6.86 -8.81
N GLY A 82 19.18 -6.58 -7.69
CA GLY A 82 17.78 -6.14 -7.63
C GLY A 82 16.78 -7.24 -7.98
N VAL A 83 17.11 -8.50 -7.69
CA VAL A 83 16.19 -9.65 -7.83
C VAL A 83 15.34 -9.81 -6.58
N ILE A 84 15.93 -9.58 -5.40
CA ILE A 84 15.24 -9.66 -4.10
C ILE A 84 15.25 -8.30 -3.40
N GLY A 85 14.26 -8.04 -2.56
CA GLY A 85 14.20 -6.85 -1.69
C GLY A 85 14.97 -7.03 -0.39
N ALA A 86 15.19 -5.92 0.33
CA ALA A 86 15.93 -5.90 1.60
C ALA A 86 15.27 -6.74 2.72
N GLY A 87 13.95 -6.96 2.65
CA GLY A 87 13.20 -7.74 3.65
C GLY A 87 13.78 -9.13 3.90
N LEU A 88 14.06 -9.89 2.83
CA LEU A 88 14.65 -11.24 2.94
C LEU A 88 16.05 -11.21 3.58
N ILE A 89 16.86 -10.19 3.27
CA ILE A 89 18.20 -10.03 3.87
C ILE A 89 18.07 -9.72 5.36
N TYR A 90 17.12 -8.87 5.75
CA TYR A 90 16.85 -8.57 7.16
C TYR A 90 16.33 -9.78 7.93
N ASP A 91 15.50 -10.64 7.33
CA ASP A 91 15.05 -11.88 7.96
C ASP A 91 16.22 -12.87 8.18
N LEU A 92 17.14 -12.98 7.22
CA LEU A 92 18.36 -13.77 7.38
C LEU A 92 19.26 -13.20 8.49
N ILE A 93 19.43 -11.88 8.54
CA ILE A 93 20.19 -11.22 9.62
C ILE A 93 19.56 -11.51 10.99
N ARG A 94 18.23 -11.39 11.13
CA ARG A 94 17.52 -11.76 12.36
C ARG A 94 17.71 -13.24 12.72
N GLY A 95 17.70 -14.12 11.73
CA GLY A 95 17.98 -15.55 11.90
C GLY A 95 19.38 -15.84 12.44
N PHE A 96 20.41 -15.12 11.99
CA PHE A 96 21.77 -15.24 12.52
C PHE A 96 21.95 -14.67 13.92
N ILE A 97 21.15 -13.66 14.27
CA ILE A 97 21.14 -13.06 15.60
C ILE A 97 20.49 -14.01 16.62
N GLY A 98 19.48 -14.76 16.19
CA GLY A 98 18.80 -15.75 17.04
C GLY A 98 17.78 -15.14 18.01
N THR A 99 16.98 -16.00 18.63
CA THR A 99 15.93 -15.61 19.57
C THR A 99 16.54 -15.29 20.94
N SER A 100 16.19 -14.12 21.48
CA SER A 100 16.75 -13.48 22.67
C SER A 100 17.22 -14.42 23.79
N GLY A 101 18.53 -14.49 24.03
CA GLY A 101 19.11 -15.07 25.25
C GLY A 101 20.49 -15.69 25.10
N ASP A 102 20.79 -16.28 23.94
CA ASP A 102 22.02 -17.05 23.74
C ASP A 102 23.18 -16.23 23.18
N THR A 103 24.42 -16.70 23.39
CA THR A 103 25.58 -16.09 22.75
C THR A 103 25.58 -16.40 21.24
N MET A 104 25.90 -15.40 20.42
CA MET A 104 25.96 -15.54 18.96
C MET A 104 26.86 -16.72 18.58
N SER A 105 26.31 -17.70 17.86
CA SER A 105 27.11 -18.80 17.34
C SER A 105 28.20 -18.28 16.40
N GLU A 106 29.37 -18.91 16.39
CA GLU A 106 30.49 -18.53 15.51
C GLU A 106 30.08 -18.51 14.03
N ARG A 107 29.16 -19.40 13.66
CA ARG A 107 28.52 -19.47 12.34
C ARG A 107 27.62 -18.28 12.04
N GLY A 108 26.83 -17.84 13.02
CA GLY A 108 26.00 -16.65 12.91
C GLY A 108 26.84 -15.40 12.69
N VAL A 109 27.96 -15.28 13.43
CA VAL A 109 28.92 -14.17 13.28
C VAL A 109 29.56 -14.18 11.88
N GLU A 110 29.94 -15.35 11.36
CA GLU A 110 30.51 -15.48 10.03
C GLU A 110 29.51 -15.17 8.90
N GLY A 111 28.28 -15.69 9.01
CA GLY A 111 27.21 -15.42 8.05
C GLY A 111 26.82 -13.94 8.02
N LEU A 112 26.69 -13.32 9.18
CA LEU A 112 26.37 -11.90 9.30
C LEU A 112 27.48 -11.03 8.73
N MET A 113 28.75 -11.38 9.00
CA MET A 113 29.90 -10.68 8.41
C MET A 113 29.91 -10.79 6.88
N LYS A 114 29.54 -11.94 6.30
CA LYS A 114 29.42 -12.09 4.84
C LYS A 114 28.33 -11.18 4.26
N ILE A 115 27.12 -11.18 4.84
CA ILE A 115 26.03 -10.30 4.39
C ILE A 115 26.46 -8.83 4.45
N VAL A 116 27.02 -8.40 5.58
CA VAL A 116 27.41 -7.00 5.80
C VAL A 116 28.48 -6.56 4.79
N LYS A 117 29.45 -7.42 4.47
CA LYS A 117 30.46 -7.14 3.44
C LYS A 117 29.87 -7.05 2.02
N CYS A 118 28.92 -7.93 1.68
CA CYS A 118 28.34 -7.96 0.33
C CYS A 118 27.28 -6.88 0.09
N ALA A 119 26.42 -6.61 1.08
CA ALA A 119 25.18 -5.83 0.91
C ALA A 119 25.03 -4.67 1.90
N GLY A 120 25.94 -4.51 2.88
CA GLY A 120 25.76 -3.56 3.99
C GLY A 120 25.58 -2.10 3.56
N SER A 121 26.38 -1.61 2.61
CA SER A 121 26.26 -0.24 2.09
C SER A 121 24.92 0.00 1.39
N GLN A 122 24.40 -1.00 0.68
CA GLN A 122 23.13 -0.92 -0.03
C GLN A 122 21.94 -1.02 0.94
N LEU A 123 22.00 -1.87 1.97
CA LEU A 123 20.98 -1.95 3.02
C LEU A 123 20.75 -0.61 3.70
N ARG A 124 21.84 0.12 4.00
CA ARG A 124 21.76 1.48 4.55
C ARG A 124 21.07 2.46 3.60
N ALA A 125 21.39 2.39 2.31
CA ALA A 125 20.84 3.30 1.31
C ALA A 125 19.34 3.06 1.07
N ASP A 126 18.93 1.79 1.06
CA ASP A 126 17.55 1.39 0.76
C ASP A 126 16.63 1.51 2.00
N ASP A 127 17.12 1.18 3.21
CA ASP A 127 16.33 1.24 4.44
C ASP A 127 17.21 1.51 5.70
N PRO A 128 17.48 2.78 6.03
CA PRO A 128 18.29 3.15 7.19
C PRO A 128 17.59 2.87 8.53
N ALA A 129 16.26 2.75 8.56
CA ALA A 129 15.48 2.54 9.78
C ALA A 129 15.62 1.08 10.26
N SER A 130 15.36 0.10 9.40
CA SER A 130 15.52 -1.32 9.76
C SER A 130 16.96 -1.68 10.13
N LEU A 131 17.95 -1.05 9.49
CA LEU A 131 19.35 -1.22 9.87
C LEU A 131 19.63 -0.70 11.28
N LYS A 132 19.05 0.44 11.67
CA LYS A 132 19.17 1.00 13.03
C LYS A 132 18.57 0.04 14.07
N ASP A 133 17.43 -0.57 13.76
CA ASP A 133 16.76 -1.51 14.64
C ASP A 133 17.59 -2.78 14.83
N ILE A 134 18.18 -3.31 13.75
CA ILE A 134 19.10 -4.45 13.80
C ILE A 134 20.34 -4.14 14.63
N VAL A 135 20.97 -2.98 14.44
CA VAL A 135 22.13 -2.59 15.26
C VAL A 135 21.75 -2.49 16.72
N THR A 136 20.55 -1.97 17.03
CA THR A 136 20.05 -1.88 18.41
C THR A 136 19.83 -3.27 19.00
N LEU A 137 19.22 -4.19 18.24
CA LEU A 137 18.98 -5.58 18.66
C LEU A 137 20.30 -6.33 18.93
N VAL A 138 21.30 -6.18 18.05
CA VAL A 138 22.65 -6.74 18.26
C VAL A 138 23.30 -6.14 19.52
N GLN A 139 23.22 -4.82 19.69
CA GLN A 139 23.75 -4.14 20.88
C GLN A 139 23.09 -4.63 22.17
N GLU A 140 21.77 -4.81 22.19
CA GLU A 140 21.03 -5.34 23.34
C GLU A 140 21.45 -6.78 23.69
N GLN A 141 21.65 -7.65 22.71
CA GLN A 141 22.08 -9.02 22.96
C GLN A 141 23.55 -9.13 23.41
N THR A 142 24.39 -8.18 23.01
CA THR A 142 25.81 -8.12 23.40
C THR A 142 26.05 -7.35 24.70
N ARG A 143 25.04 -6.61 25.19
CA ARG A 143 25.12 -5.78 26.40
C ARG A 143 25.38 -6.64 27.63
N GLY A 144 26.56 -6.44 28.24
CA GLY A 144 26.97 -7.18 29.44
C GLY A 144 27.69 -8.51 29.19
N LYS A 145 27.73 -9.00 27.94
CA LYS A 145 28.46 -10.21 27.53
C LYS A 145 29.76 -9.92 26.75
N GLU A 146 30.22 -8.68 26.73
CA GLU A 146 31.40 -8.26 25.97
C GLU A 146 32.69 -9.02 26.34
N LYS A 147 32.80 -9.55 27.56
CA LYS A 147 33.96 -10.36 27.99
C LYS A 147 33.91 -11.80 27.47
N GLU A 148 32.73 -12.33 27.18
CA GLU A 148 32.50 -13.69 26.69
C GLU A 148 32.51 -13.76 25.15
N MET A 149 32.44 -12.61 24.47
CA MET A 149 32.46 -12.53 23.01
C MET A 149 33.85 -12.80 22.41
N THR A 150 33.87 -13.57 21.33
CA THR A 150 35.06 -13.78 20.50
C THR A 150 35.50 -12.46 19.84
N THR A 151 36.80 -12.34 19.53
CA THR A 151 37.36 -11.16 18.82
C THR A 151 36.65 -10.89 17.48
N ARG A 152 36.25 -11.96 16.77
CA ARG A 152 35.50 -11.89 15.51
C ARG A 152 34.11 -11.30 15.71
N ALA A 153 33.42 -11.68 16.79
CA ALA A 153 32.10 -11.16 17.13
C ALA A 153 32.17 -9.68 17.54
N LYS A 154 33.20 -9.26 18.29
CA LYS A 154 33.44 -7.84 18.62
C LYS A 154 33.65 -7.00 17.37
N PHE A 155 34.51 -7.45 16.47
CA PHE A 155 34.76 -6.78 15.19
C PHE A 155 33.49 -6.66 14.33
N MET A 156 32.62 -7.68 14.34
CA MET A 156 31.32 -7.65 13.66
C MET A 156 30.39 -6.58 14.23
N VAL A 157 30.26 -6.48 15.55
CA VAL A 157 29.46 -5.43 16.20
C VAL A 157 29.99 -4.04 15.86
N GLU A 158 31.30 -3.85 15.94
CA GLU A 158 31.94 -2.59 15.55
C GLU A 158 31.66 -2.21 14.09
N THR A 159 31.72 -3.19 13.19
CA THR A 159 31.44 -3.00 11.76
C THR A 159 29.98 -2.61 11.51
N LEU A 160 29.02 -3.23 12.21
CA LEU A 160 27.60 -2.87 12.13
C LEU A 160 27.33 -1.45 12.67
N VAL A 161 27.95 -1.08 13.79
CA VAL A 161 27.85 0.28 14.36
C VAL A 161 28.47 1.31 13.42
N ALA A 162 29.62 1.01 12.81
CA ALA A 162 30.25 1.86 11.80
C ALA A 162 29.35 2.04 10.57
N LEU A 163 28.71 0.97 10.10
CA LEU A 163 27.76 0.99 8.98
C LEU A 163 26.52 1.84 9.31
N ARG A 164 26.00 1.77 10.55
CA ARG A 164 24.94 2.67 11.05
C ARG A 164 25.38 4.14 11.08
N GLY A 165 26.65 4.42 11.38
CA GLY A 165 27.24 5.75 11.36
C GLY A 165 27.60 6.28 9.97
N GLY A 166 27.49 5.46 8.93
CA GLY A 166 27.77 5.82 7.53
C GLY A 166 29.24 5.73 7.17
N LYS A 167 30.03 5.13 8.04
CA LYS A 167 31.45 4.88 7.80
C LYS A 167 31.59 3.52 7.14
N THR A 168 32.18 3.47 5.96
CA THR A 168 32.50 2.22 5.23
C THR A 168 33.74 1.50 5.79
N LYS A 169 34.25 1.96 6.94
CA LYS A 169 35.45 1.43 7.59
C LYS A 169 35.20 -0.01 8.03
N GLY A 170 35.87 -0.97 7.39
CA GLY A 170 35.75 -2.41 7.67
C GLY A 170 34.97 -3.23 6.64
N LEU A 171 34.31 -2.60 5.66
CA LEU A 171 33.49 -3.28 4.63
C LEU A 171 34.28 -3.72 3.38
N GLY A 172 35.58 -3.41 3.30
CA GLY A 172 36.40 -3.61 2.10
C GLY A 172 36.33 -2.43 1.12
N ALA A 173 37.07 -2.52 0.01
CA ALA A 173 37.05 -1.52 -1.06
C ALA A 173 35.68 -1.49 -1.75
N GLU A 174 35.30 -0.34 -2.32
CA GLU A 174 34.08 -0.25 -3.14
C GLU A 174 34.13 -1.28 -4.26
N ARG A 175 33.09 -2.12 -4.32
CA ARG A 175 32.96 -3.20 -5.29
C ARG A 175 32.55 -2.67 -6.65
N GLU A 176 33.54 -2.18 -7.40
CA GLU A 176 33.36 -1.60 -8.73
C GLU A 176 32.69 -2.59 -9.72
N ASP A 177 32.96 -3.89 -9.55
CA ASP A 177 32.33 -4.99 -10.27
C ASP A 177 30.80 -5.00 -10.07
N VAL A 178 30.33 -4.91 -8.82
CA VAL A 178 28.90 -4.84 -8.47
C VAL A 178 28.27 -3.56 -9.03
N ALA A 179 28.93 -2.41 -8.88
CA ALA A 179 28.43 -1.14 -9.40
C ALA A 179 28.30 -1.16 -10.94
N ARG A 180 29.28 -1.74 -11.64
CA ARG A 180 29.27 -1.90 -13.10
C ARG A 180 28.13 -2.81 -13.56
N MET A 181 27.95 -3.97 -12.92
CA MET A 181 26.87 -4.89 -13.25
C MET A 181 25.48 -4.32 -12.95
N ARG A 182 25.33 -3.56 -11.85
CA ARG A 182 24.08 -2.85 -11.54
C ARG A 182 23.71 -1.80 -12.60
N ARG A 183 24.70 -1.04 -13.10
CA ARG A 183 24.49 -0.10 -14.22
C ARG A 183 24.07 -0.81 -15.50
N PHE A 184 24.71 -1.95 -15.83
CA PHE A 184 24.33 -2.77 -16.98
C PHE A 184 22.88 -3.23 -16.89
N LEU A 185 22.48 -3.79 -15.74
CA LEU A 185 21.11 -4.23 -15.50
C LEU A 185 20.11 -3.06 -15.59
N GLY A 186 20.44 -1.89 -15.04
CA GLY A 186 19.62 -0.68 -15.15
C GLY A 186 19.44 -0.16 -16.59
N GLY A 187 20.41 -0.43 -17.48
CA GLY A 187 20.35 -0.07 -18.90
C GLY A 187 19.43 -0.95 -19.75
N MET A 188 19.03 -2.14 -19.27
CA MET A 188 18.23 -3.09 -20.05
C MET A 188 16.84 -2.56 -20.43
N GLY A 189 16.23 -1.74 -19.56
CA GLY A 189 14.90 -1.16 -19.79
C GLY A 189 14.84 -0.12 -20.91
N LYS A 190 15.98 0.37 -21.42
CA LYS A 190 16.02 1.38 -22.48
C LYS A 190 15.75 0.83 -23.88
N LYS A 191 15.94 -0.49 -24.09
CA LYS A 191 15.85 -1.12 -25.42
C LYS A 191 14.70 -2.12 -25.57
N ARG A 192 14.12 -2.60 -24.47
CA ARG A 192 13.03 -3.60 -24.45
C ARG A 192 12.14 -3.38 -23.23
N ARG A 193 10.84 -3.67 -23.39
CA ARG A 193 9.89 -3.75 -22.26
C ARG A 193 10.30 -4.91 -21.36
N LEU A 194 10.51 -4.65 -20.08
CA LEU A 194 10.85 -5.65 -19.07
C LEU A 194 9.57 -6.27 -18.50
N LEU A 195 9.61 -7.57 -18.21
CA LEU A 195 8.48 -8.33 -17.66
C LEU A 195 8.44 -8.29 -16.13
N ALA A 196 9.59 -8.17 -15.46
CA ALA A 196 9.69 -7.96 -14.02
C ALA A 196 10.78 -6.91 -13.70
N PRO A 197 10.46 -5.61 -13.79
CA PRO A 197 11.41 -4.55 -13.50
C PRO A 197 11.70 -4.38 -12.00
N GLU A 198 10.83 -4.90 -11.13
CA GLU A 198 10.90 -4.72 -9.68
C GLU A 198 11.50 -5.95 -8.95
N PRO A 199 12.17 -5.73 -7.80
CA PRO A 199 12.68 -6.81 -6.96
C PRO A 199 11.53 -7.55 -6.25
N LEU A 200 11.74 -8.84 -5.99
CA LEU A 200 10.82 -9.70 -5.24
C LEU A 200 10.80 -9.30 -3.76
N ARG A 201 9.63 -8.92 -3.25
CA ARG A 201 9.42 -8.54 -1.84
C ARG A 201 8.74 -9.69 -1.08
N VAL A 202 9.49 -10.74 -0.81
CA VAL A 202 9.02 -11.95 -0.12
C VAL A 202 9.86 -12.22 1.13
N GLY A 203 9.23 -12.65 2.23
CA GLY A 203 9.90 -12.99 3.47
C GLY A 203 10.54 -14.38 3.45
N LEU A 204 11.44 -14.65 4.39
CA LEU A 204 12.13 -15.94 4.50
C LEU A 204 11.15 -17.10 4.74
N ASN A 205 10.19 -16.90 5.66
CA ASN A 205 9.20 -17.92 6.02
C ASN A 205 8.26 -18.25 4.86
N ASP A 206 7.92 -17.25 4.04
CA ASP A 206 7.06 -17.44 2.87
C ASP A 206 7.76 -18.26 1.78
N LEU A 207 9.07 -18.07 1.58
CA LEU A 207 9.84 -18.88 0.63
C LEU A 207 9.97 -20.34 1.07
N LEU A 208 10.18 -20.58 2.38
CA LEU A 208 10.31 -21.93 2.93
C LEU A 208 8.97 -22.67 2.93
N SER A 209 7.87 -21.97 3.20
CA SER A 209 6.51 -22.53 3.24
C SER A 209 5.79 -22.53 1.88
N ALA A 210 6.41 -22.06 0.79
CA ALA A 210 5.76 -21.95 -0.51
C ALA A 210 5.28 -23.28 -1.13
N ASP A 211 5.80 -24.45 -0.71
CA ASP A 211 5.26 -25.73 -1.17
C ASP A 211 4.02 -26.18 -0.40
N SER A 212 3.89 -25.79 0.87
CA SER A 212 2.74 -26.13 1.72
C SER A 212 1.63 -25.09 1.63
N ARG A 213 1.99 -23.82 1.48
CA ARG A 213 1.07 -22.67 1.40
C ARG A 213 0.67 -22.31 -0.03
N GLY A 214 1.30 -22.91 -1.03
CA GLY A 214 1.12 -22.57 -2.44
C GLY A 214 2.10 -21.52 -2.93
N LYS A 215 2.44 -21.59 -4.22
CA LYS A 215 3.43 -20.70 -4.86
C LYS A 215 2.76 -19.38 -5.24
N TRP A 216 3.04 -18.32 -4.47
CA TRP A 216 2.43 -16.98 -4.62
C TRP A 216 2.64 -16.31 -5.99
N TRP A 217 3.59 -16.80 -6.78
CA TRP A 217 3.90 -16.30 -8.12
C TRP A 217 3.19 -17.05 -9.25
N LEU A 218 2.44 -18.14 -8.97
CA LEU A 218 1.66 -18.85 -9.98
C LEU A 218 0.22 -18.31 -10.01
N VAL A 219 -0.20 -17.76 -11.13
CA VAL A 219 -1.57 -17.24 -11.33
C VAL A 219 -2.58 -18.39 -11.20
N GLY A 220 -3.49 -18.32 -10.23
CA GLY A 220 -4.55 -19.31 -10.01
C GLY A 220 -4.26 -20.42 -9.00
N ALA A 221 -3.06 -20.44 -8.38
CA ALA A 221 -2.80 -21.32 -7.23
C ALA A 221 -3.40 -20.71 -5.96
N GLY A 222 -4.37 -21.39 -5.33
CA GLY A 222 -4.95 -20.97 -4.07
C GLY A 222 -3.87 -20.93 -2.98
N TRP A 223 -3.44 -19.73 -2.58
CA TRP A 223 -2.58 -19.52 -1.42
C TRP A 223 -3.39 -19.89 -0.16
N SER A 224 -2.98 -20.96 0.54
CA SER A 224 -3.67 -21.48 1.74
C SER A 224 -3.16 -20.86 3.06
N GLY A 225 -2.16 -19.99 2.99
CA GLY A 225 -1.66 -19.22 4.11
C GLY A 225 -2.46 -17.93 4.29
N ASN A 226 -2.80 -17.61 5.53
CA ASN A 226 -3.47 -16.35 5.89
C ASN A 226 -2.41 -15.34 6.39
N PRO A 227 -1.78 -14.53 5.50
CA PRO A 227 -0.72 -13.59 5.89
C PRO A 227 -1.18 -12.56 6.92
N LEU A 228 -2.49 -12.33 7.06
CA LEU A 228 -3.07 -11.41 8.04
C LEU A 228 -3.06 -11.97 9.47
N VAL A 229 -3.11 -13.29 9.67
CA VAL A 229 -3.06 -13.88 11.03
C VAL A 229 -1.64 -13.85 11.59
N GLU A 230 -0.64 -14.10 10.74
CA GLU A 230 0.77 -14.02 11.13
C GLU A 230 1.26 -12.57 11.19
N GLN A 231 0.85 -11.69 10.27
CA GLN A 231 1.17 -10.28 10.38
C GLN A 231 0.39 -9.54 11.47
N ALA A 232 -0.81 -9.97 11.86
CA ALA A 232 -1.47 -9.41 13.06
C ALA A 232 -0.64 -9.65 14.33
N SER A 233 0.12 -10.75 14.38
CA SER A 233 1.04 -11.03 15.48
C SER A 233 2.34 -10.21 15.43
N SER A 234 2.76 -9.74 14.24
CA SER A 234 3.98 -8.93 14.06
C SER A 234 3.72 -7.42 13.85
N LEU A 235 2.48 -7.02 13.57
CA LEU A 235 2.02 -5.63 13.38
C LEU A 235 1.29 -5.10 14.62
N SER A 236 1.36 -5.81 15.76
CA SER A 236 1.13 -5.17 17.05
C SER A 236 2.22 -4.10 17.22
N PHE A 237 1.92 -2.89 16.77
CA PHE A 237 2.66 -1.69 17.12
C PHE A 237 2.90 -1.69 18.62
N ASP A 238 4.06 -1.16 18.98
CA ASP A 238 4.69 -1.11 20.29
C ASP A 238 3.88 -0.32 21.33
N THR A 239 2.64 -0.72 21.57
CA THR A 239 1.85 -0.38 22.75
C THR A 239 2.24 -1.37 23.85
N LYS A 240 3.52 -1.43 24.19
CA LYS A 240 4.00 -1.98 25.47
C LYS A 240 3.66 -1.04 26.64
N LYS A 241 2.47 -0.44 26.62
CA LYS A 241 1.66 -0.30 27.83
C LYS A 241 0.61 -1.40 27.73
N LYS A 242 0.77 -2.45 28.54
CA LYS A 242 -0.32 -3.38 28.88
C LYS A 242 -1.52 -2.57 29.41
N GLN A 243 -2.37 -2.09 28.53
CA GLN A 243 -3.79 -2.01 28.83
C GLN A 243 -4.33 -3.40 28.51
N LYS A 244 -4.76 -4.11 29.56
CA LYS A 244 -5.68 -5.22 29.40
C LYS A 244 -6.83 -4.69 28.54
N LYS A 245 -6.98 -5.17 27.30
CA LYS A 245 -8.28 -5.04 26.60
C LYS A 245 -9.32 -5.58 27.58
N THR A 246 -10.30 -4.77 27.92
CA THR A 246 -11.38 -5.22 28.82
C THR A 246 -12.25 -6.24 28.07
N ALA A 247 -12.95 -7.13 28.78
CA ALA A 247 -13.85 -8.08 28.13
C ALA A 247 -14.89 -7.37 27.24
N ALA A 248 -15.33 -6.17 27.65
CA ALA A 248 -16.24 -5.31 26.89
C ALA A 248 -15.67 -4.85 25.53
N GLU A 249 -14.40 -4.45 25.46
CA GLU A 249 -13.78 -4.03 24.19
C GLU A 249 -13.62 -5.18 23.18
N ALA A 250 -13.47 -6.42 23.67
CA ALA A 250 -13.42 -7.60 22.82
C ALA A 250 -14.82 -7.99 22.31
N GLU A 251 -15.85 -7.85 23.14
CA GLU A 251 -17.25 -8.06 22.76
C GLU A 251 -17.70 -7.01 21.72
N ASP A 252 -17.33 -5.74 21.89
CA ASP A 252 -17.64 -4.67 20.93
C ASP A 252 -16.96 -4.90 19.57
N GLU A 253 -15.71 -5.38 19.56
CA GLU A 253 -14.98 -5.72 18.33
C GLU A 253 -15.66 -6.89 17.59
N GLU A 254 -16.17 -7.90 18.30
CA GLU A 254 -16.91 -9.02 17.71
C GLU A 254 -18.25 -8.58 17.11
N VAL A 255 -18.99 -7.70 17.80
CA VAL A 255 -20.24 -7.09 17.29
C VAL A 255 -19.98 -6.30 16.01
N LEU A 256 -18.87 -5.56 15.95
CA LEU A 256 -18.50 -4.80 14.74
C LEU A 256 -18.13 -5.72 13.57
N LEU A 257 -17.45 -6.84 13.83
CA LEU A 257 -17.15 -7.84 12.80
C LEU A 257 -18.41 -8.54 12.28
N ASP A 258 -19.40 -8.77 13.13
CA ASP A 258 -20.73 -9.27 12.75
C ASP A 258 -21.50 -8.26 11.90
N LEU A 259 -21.46 -6.98 12.27
CA LEU A 259 -22.05 -5.91 11.48
C LEU A 259 -21.37 -5.82 10.10
N ALA A 260 -20.04 -5.92 10.04
CA ALA A 260 -19.29 -5.92 8.79
C ALA A 260 -19.73 -7.07 7.87
N ARG A 261 -19.91 -8.28 8.42
CA ARG A 261 -20.43 -9.44 7.67
C ARG A 261 -21.83 -9.18 7.12
N LYS A 262 -22.73 -8.62 7.93
CA LYS A 262 -24.10 -8.25 7.51
C LYS A 262 -24.12 -7.18 6.41
N GLN A 263 -23.12 -6.30 6.38
CA GLN A 263 -22.96 -5.22 5.41
C GLN A 263 -22.19 -5.63 4.15
N GLY A 264 -21.91 -6.93 3.94
CA GLY A 264 -21.25 -7.42 2.72
C GLY A 264 -19.73 -7.22 2.69
N MET A 265 -19.10 -6.99 3.86
CA MET A 265 -17.64 -6.92 4.00
C MET A 265 -17.04 -8.34 3.99
N ASN A 266 -17.07 -8.98 2.83
CA ASN A 266 -16.75 -10.41 2.71
C ASN A 266 -15.25 -10.70 2.88
N THR A 267 -14.38 -9.75 2.52
CA THR A 267 -12.92 -9.87 2.62
C THR A 267 -12.40 -9.33 3.95
N ASP A 268 -11.32 -9.87 4.48
CA ASP A 268 -10.68 -9.36 5.70
C ASP A 268 -10.26 -7.89 5.57
N VAL A 269 -9.74 -7.47 4.40
CA VAL A 269 -9.39 -6.06 4.12
C VAL A 269 -10.60 -5.15 4.33
N ARG A 270 -11.74 -5.46 3.70
CA ARG A 270 -12.99 -4.70 3.89
C ARG A 270 -13.44 -4.66 5.35
N ARG A 271 -13.34 -5.77 6.09
CA ARG A 271 -13.70 -5.84 7.51
C ARG A 271 -12.78 -4.95 8.36
N SER A 272 -11.47 -5.03 8.15
CA SER A 272 -10.49 -4.20 8.87
C SER A 272 -10.71 -2.71 8.61
N VAL A 273 -10.93 -2.34 7.34
CA VAL A 273 -11.22 -0.94 6.96
C VAL A 273 -12.52 -0.48 7.60
N PHE A 274 -13.57 -1.31 7.58
CA PHE A 274 -14.85 -1.01 8.22
C PHE A 274 -14.69 -0.76 9.72
N VAL A 275 -13.97 -1.65 10.43
CA VAL A 275 -13.68 -1.48 11.86
C VAL A 275 -12.87 -0.20 12.11
N VAL A 276 -11.85 0.09 11.30
CA VAL A 276 -11.07 1.34 11.44
C VAL A 276 -11.97 2.55 11.27
N LEU A 277 -12.84 2.58 10.26
CA LEU A 277 -13.75 3.70 10.03
C LEU A 277 -14.75 3.90 11.18
N LEU A 278 -15.26 2.83 11.79
CA LEU A 278 -16.24 2.93 12.88
C LEU A 278 -15.61 3.20 14.26
N THR A 279 -14.36 2.79 14.46
CA THR A 279 -13.65 2.95 15.75
C THR A 279 -12.78 4.21 15.81
N SER A 280 -12.73 5.01 14.75
CA SER A 280 -11.92 6.23 14.72
C SER A 280 -12.72 7.41 15.25
N GLU A 281 -12.06 8.25 16.07
CA GLU A 281 -12.69 9.42 16.69
C GLU A 281 -13.00 10.54 15.69
N ASP A 282 -12.08 10.80 14.75
CA ASP A 282 -12.22 11.80 13.71
C ASP A 282 -11.62 11.34 12.36
N TYR A 283 -11.83 12.15 11.32
CA TYR A 283 -11.40 11.78 9.96
C TYR A 283 -9.89 11.73 9.80
N VAL A 284 -9.13 12.52 10.56
CA VAL A 284 -7.67 12.55 10.49
C VAL A 284 -7.12 11.26 11.09
N HIS A 285 -7.60 10.90 12.26
CA HIS A 285 -7.30 9.63 12.93
C HIS A 285 -7.68 8.43 12.06
N ALA A 286 -8.82 8.50 11.37
CA ALA A 286 -9.20 7.47 10.40
C ALA A 286 -8.22 7.38 9.24
N CYS A 287 -7.84 8.51 8.63
CA CYS A 287 -6.88 8.54 7.52
C CYS A 287 -5.50 8.03 7.94
N ASP A 288 -5.00 8.43 9.11
CA ASP A 288 -3.72 7.97 9.66
C ASP A 288 -3.73 6.45 9.89
N ARG A 289 -4.81 5.92 10.46
CA ARG A 289 -4.98 4.47 10.66
C ARG A 289 -5.12 3.71 9.35
N LEU A 290 -5.78 4.28 8.34
CA LEU A 290 -5.84 3.69 7.01
C LEU A 290 -4.46 3.66 6.34
N ASN A 291 -3.68 4.75 6.45
CA ASN A 291 -2.32 4.85 5.90
C ASN A 291 -1.30 3.96 6.65
N ALA A 292 -1.61 3.56 7.89
CA ALA A 292 -0.81 2.62 8.64
C ALA A 292 -0.93 1.17 8.11
N PHE A 293 -1.99 0.84 7.36
CA PHE A 293 -2.10 -0.45 6.71
C PHE A 293 -0.95 -0.66 5.72
N ARG A 294 -0.36 -1.85 5.74
CA ARG A 294 0.68 -2.27 4.78
C ARG A 294 0.06 -3.16 3.71
N LEU A 295 -0.87 -2.58 2.97
CA LEU A 295 -1.61 -3.28 1.91
C LEU A 295 -1.00 -3.03 0.54
N THR A 296 -1.34 -3.89 -0.42
CA THR A 296 -0.98 -3.64 -1.82
C THR A 296 -1.84 -2.51 -2.39
N ASN A 297 -1.34 -1.80 -3.41
CA ASN A 297 -2.11 -0.74 -4.10
C ASN A 297 -3.49 -1.22 -4.59
N VAL A 298 -3.64 -2.51 -4.90
CA VAL A 298 -4.92 -3.10 -5.31
C VAL A 298 -5.89 -3.22 -4.12
N GLN A 299 -5.38 -3.58 -2.95
CA GLN A 299 -6.18 -3.71 -1.72
C GLN A 299 -6.54 -2.34 -1.12
N GLU A 300 -5.67 -1.33 -1.24
CA GLU A 300 -5.96 0.04 -0.78
C GLU A 300 -7.18 0.64 -1.49
N ARG A 301 -7.51 0.18 -2.71
CA ARG A 301 -8.75 0.56 -3.41
C ARG A 301 -10.02 0.20 -2.62
N GLU A 302 -9.95 -0.78 -1.72
CA GLU A 302 -11.07 -1.10 -0.84
C GLU A 302 -11.37 0.00 0.18
N PHE A 303 -10.42 0.89 0.49
CA PHE A 303 -10.64 2.03 1.40
C PHE A 303 -11.77 2.91 0.88
N VAL A 304 -11.69 3.27 -0.40
CA VAL A 304 -12.69 4.11 -1.07
C VAL A 304 -14.04 3.40 -1.14
N ARG A 305 -14.06 2.11 -1.50
CA ARG A 305 -15.30 1.33 -1.64
C ARG A 305 -16.05 1.23 -0.30
N VAL A 306 -15.33 0.92 0.78
CA VAL A 306 -15.92 0.78 2.11
C VAL A 306 -16.35 2.14 2.65
N ALA A 307 -15.54 3.19 2.51
CA ALA A 307 -15.90 4.53 2.96
C ALA A 307 -17.16 5.07 2.25
N LEU A 308 -17.27 4.87 0.94
CA LEU A 308 -18.47 5.23 0.17
C LEU A 308 -19.70 4.41 0.59
N HIS A 309 -19.52 3.10 0.81
CA HIS A 309 -20.59 2.23 1.31
C HIS A 309 -21.10 2.69 2.67
N CYS A 310 -20.21 2.92 3.64
CA CYS A 310 -20.59 3.40 4.96
C CYS A 310 -21.32 4.74 4.87
N CYS A 311 -20.81 5.69 4.10
CA CYS A 311 -21.49 6.98 3.87
C CYS A 311 -22.93 6.81 3.36
N GLY A 312 -23.13 5.90 2.40
CA GLY A 312 -24.44 5.61 1.83
C GLY A 312 -25.39 4.88 2.78
N MET A 313 -24.88 4.17 3.78
CA MET A 313 -25.69 3.36 4.69
C MET A 313 -26.15 4.10 5.95
N GLU A 314 -25.55 5.26 6.26
CA GLU A 314 -25.97 6.10 7.38
C GLU A 314 -27.41 6.63 7.18
N GLY A 315 -28.19 6.70 8.28
CA GLY A 315 -29.54 7.25 8.23
C GLY A 315 -29.58 8.77 7.96
N GLN A 316 -28.51 9.47 8.31
CA GLN A 316 -28.33 10.89 8.02
C GLN A 316 -26.92 11.13 7.47
N TYR A 317 -26.77 12.14 6.63
CA TYR A 317 -25.49 12.49 6.04
C TYR A 317 -24.46 12.83 7.14
N ASN A 318 -23.41 12.02 7.21
CA ASN A 318 -22.29 12.22 8.13
C ASN A 318 -21.06 12.73 7.35
N PRO A 319 -20.63 14.00 7.55
CA PRO A 319 -19.48 14.60 6.87
C PRO A 319 -18.15 13.86 7.09
N TYR A 320 -18.02 13.09 8.16
CA TYR A 320 -16.83 12.31 8.49
C TYR A 320 -16.36 11.45 7.31
N TYR A 321 -17.23 10.64 6.72
CA TYR A 321 -16.87 9.77 5.60
C TYR A 321 -16.53 10.56 4.33
N THR A 322 -17.19 11.69 4.11
CA THR A 322 -16.88 12.60 2.99
C THR A 322 -15.46 13.16 3.11
N LEU A 323 -15.05 13.57 4.31
CA LEU A 323 -13.69 14.08 4.56
C LEU A 323 -12.63 12.99 4.37
N VAL A 324 -12.92 11.76 4.82
CA VAL A 324 -12.04 10.60 4.54
C VAL A 324 -11.92 10.35 3.04
N LEU A 325 -13.04 10.29 2.32
CA LEU A 325 -13.05 10.10 0.86
C LEU A 325 -12.29 11.21 0.13
N ASN A 326 -12.43 12.47 0.58
CA ASN A 326 -11.72 13.61 0.02
C ASN A 326 -10.20 13.45 0.20
N ASN A 327 -9.74 13.15 1.42
CA ASN A 327 -8.32 12.92 1.69
C ASN A 327 -7.74 11.75 0.87
N LEU A 328 -8.48 10.64 0.76
CA LEU A 328 -8.06 9.50 -0.05
C LEU A 328 -7.91 9.88 -1.54
N CYS A 329 -8.84 10.67 -2.08
CA CYS A 329 -8.85 11.06 -3.49
C CYS A 329 -7.81 12.14 -3.83
N GLU A 330 -7.52 13.07 -2.92
CA GLU A 330 -6.45 14.07 -3.09
C GLU A 330 -5.07 13.41 -3.20
N ASN A 331 -4.85 12.34 -2.43
CA ASN A 331 -3.53 11.71 -2.29
C ASN A 331 -3.21 10.65 -3.36
N SER A 332 -4.21 10.09 -4.06
CA SER A 332 -3.97 8.96 -4.97
C SER A 332 -4.87 8.99 -6.22
N TYR A 333 -4.24 8.79 -7.39
CA TYR A 333 -4.97 8.59 -8.64
C TYR A 333 -5.83 7.31 -8.61
N ASP A 334 -5.30 6.23 -8.04
CA ASP A 334 -6.00 4.94 -7.97
C ASP A 334 -7.26 5.01 -7.10
N HIS A 335 -7.25 5.86 -6.06
CA HIS A 335 -8.43 6.13 -5.25
C HIS A 335 -9.51 6.88 -6.04
N ARG A 336 -9.13 7.93 -6.79
CA ARG A 336 -10.06 8.66 -7.69
C ARG A 336 -10.66 7.75 -8.74
N PHE A 337 -9.83 6.93 -9.37
CA PHE A 337 -10.27 5.94 -10.35
C PHE A 337 -11.24 4.94 -9.72
N THR A 338 -10.93 4.43 -8.52
CA THR A 338 -11.83 3.51 -7.81
C THR A 338 -13.17 4.15 -7.44
N LEU A 339 -13.15 5.41 -6.98
CA LEU A 339 -14.36 6.16 -6.67
C LEU A 339 -15.27 6.29 -7.89
N GLN A 340 -14.69 6.55 -9.07
CA GLN A 340 -15.43 6.65 -10.32
C GLN A 340 -16.19 5.34 -10.62
N TYR A 341 -15.53 4.18 -10.57
CA TYR A 341 -16.23 2.91 -10.82
C TYR A 341 -17.25 2.58 -9.74
N ALA A 342 -16.94 2.85 -8.46
CA ALA A 342 -17.89 2.64 -7.38
C ALA A 342 -19.15 3.52 -7.55
N LEU A 343 -18.98 4.75 -8.03
CA LEU A 343 -20.10 5.63 -8.38
C LEU A 343 -20.89 5.10 -9.58
N TRP A 344 -20.23 4.56 -10.60
CA TRP A 344 -20.91 3.98 -11.77
C TRP A 344 -21.71 2.72 -11.43
N ASP A 345 -21.20 1.90 -10.52
CA ASP A 345 -21.96 0.77 -9.98
C ASP A 345 -23.21 1.26 -9.23
N LEU A 346 -23.10 2.33 -8.44
CA LEU A 346 -24.27 2.98 -7.82
C LEU A 346 -25.25 3.53 -8.87
N LEU A 347 -24.78 4.20 -9.92
CA LEU A 347 -25.64 4.71 -11.00
C LEU A 347 -26.43 3.58 -11.69
N ARG A 348 -25.84 2.40 -11.81
CA ARG A 348 -26.52 1.19 -12.30
C ARG A 348 -27.56 0.68 -11.30
N GLU A 349 -27.25 0.64 -10.01
CA GLU A 349 -28.24 0.29 -8.97
C GLU A 349 -29.43 1.28 -8.96
N LEU A 350 -29.17 2.57 -9.22
CA LEU A 350 -30.21 3.60 -9.31
C LEU A 350 -31.10 3.45 -10.54
N SER A 351 -30.58 2.97 -11.67
CA SER A 351 -31.42 2.70 -12.84
C SER A 351 -32.39 1.55 -12.60
N GLU A 352 -32.01 0.58 -11.76
CA GLU A 352 -32.86 -0.54 -11.32
C GLU A 352 -33.93 -0.13 -10.29
N GLY A 353 -33.78 1.03 -9.65
CA GLY A 353 -34.77 1.58 -8.72
C GLY A 353 -34.77 0.93 -7.32
N THR A 354 -33.69 0.25 -6.94
CA THR A 354 -33.60 -0.55 -5.69
C THR A 354 -32.95 0.20 -4.52
N VAL A 355 -32.51 1.45 -4.74
CA VAL A 355 -31.70 2.20 -3.77
C VAL A 355 -32.57 3.02 -2.83
N LYS A 356 -32.25 3.01 -1.53
CA LYS A 356 -32.91 3.84 -0.51
C LYS A 356 -32.62 5.33 -0.71
N THR A 357 -33.62 6.18 -0.47
CA THR A 357 -33.52 7.65 -0.60
C THR A 357 -32.40 8.26 0.25
N ASP A 358 -32.14 7.73 1.45
CA ASP A 358 -31.07 8.22 2.33
C ASP A 358 -29.70 8.00 1.69
N ARG A 359 -29.48 6.81 1.09
CA ARG A 359 -28.24 6.49 0.36
C ARG A 359 -28.03 7.42 -0.83
N ILE A 360 -29.09 7.71 -1.59
CA ILE A 360 -29.07 8.67 -2.69
C ILE A 360 -28.60 10.04 -2.19
N THR A 361 -29.21 10.51 -1.11
CA THR A 361 -28.96 11.84 -0.56
C THR A 361 -27.56 11.97 0.02
N ASN A 362 -27.11 10.97 0.78
CA ASN A 362 -25.79 11.00 1.40
C ASN A 362 -24.67 10.97 0.35
N VAL A 363 -24.75 10.05 -0.62
CA VAL A 363 -23.73 9.94 -1.67
C VAL A 363 -23.74 11.18 -2.57
N ALA A 364 -24.91 11.73 -2.91
CA ALA A 364 -24.99 12.96 -3.69
C ALA A 364 -24.28 14.14 -2.97
N LYS A 365 -24.46 14.27 -1.65
CA LYS A 365 -23.76 15.27 -0.84
C LYS A 365 -22.25 15.03 -0.81
N SER A 366 -21.80 13.80 -0.61
CA SER A 366 -20.38 13.47 -0.60
C SER A 366 -19.71 13.79 -1.94
N ILE A 367 -20.27 13.33 -3.05
CA ILE A 367 -19.70 13.56 -4.37
C ILE A 367 -19.71 15.06 -4.71
N ALA A 368 -20.77 15.80 -4.36
CA ALA A 368 -20.81 17.26 -4.52
C ALA A 368 -19.67 17.95 -3.79
N TYR A 369 -19.39 17.56 -2.55
CA TYR A 369 -18.28 18.11 -1.79
C TYR A 369 -16.93 17.81 -2.46
N LEU A 370 -16.68 16.55 -2.82
CA LEU A 370 -15.43 16.15 -3.47
C LEU A 370 -15.21 16.90 -4.80
N MET A 371 -16.29 17.19 -5.53
CA MET A 371 -16.26 18.00 -6.75
C MET A 371 -15.95 19.46 -6.45
N GLY A 372 -16.62 20.08 -5.47
CA GLY A 372 -16.35 21.46 -5.05
C GLY A 372 -14.95 21.67 -4.46
N ARG A 373 -14.32 20.61 -3.94
CA ARG A 373 -12.91 20.64 -3.50
C ARG A 373 -11.90 20.35 -4.62
N GLY A 374 -12.36 19.95 -5.80
CA GLY A 374 -11.49 19.62 -6.95
C GLY A 374 -10.82 18.24 -6.88
N SER A 375 -11.22 17.39 -5.93
CA SER A 375 -10.72 16.02 -5.79
C SER A 375 -11.18 15.10 -6.93
N VAL A 376 -12.39 15.35 -7.44
CA VAL A 376 -12.95 14.76 -8.65
C VAL A 376 -13.64 15.85 -9.46
N ASP A 377 -13.89 15.62 -10.75
CA ASP A 377 -14.59 16.59 -11.60
C ASP A 377 -15.86 15.99 -12.22
N VAL A 378 -16.65 16.84 -12.89
CA VAL A 378 -17.95 16.49 -13.51
C VAL A 378 -17.87 15.31 -14.47
N THR A 379 -16.70 14.99 -15.02
CA THR A 379 -16.53 13.85 -15.94
C THR A 379 -16.71 12.50 -15.25
N ILE A 380 -16.68 12.45 -13.90
CA ILE A 380 -17.02 11.25 -13.13
C ILE A 380 -18.44 10.76 -13.43
N LEU A 381 -19.33 11.63 -13.93
CA LEU A 381 -20.73 11.31 -14.25
C LEU A 381 -20.94 10.76 -15.68
N LYS A 382 -19.89 10.61 -16.50
CA LYS A 382 -20.00 10.07 -17.87
C LYS A 382 -20.54 8.63 -17.94
N GLY A 383 -20.58 7.92 -16.81
CA GLY A 383 -21.18 6.58 -16.73
C GLY A 383 -22.72 6.60 -16.61
N ALA A 384 -23.35 7.77 -16.47
CA ALA A 384 -24.80 7.89 -16.44
C ALA A 384 -25.38 7.91 -17.86
N ASP A 385 -26.47 7.17 -18.08
CA ASP A 385 -27.24 7.25 -19.31
C ASP A 385 -28.26 8.40 -19.22
N PHE A 386 -28.02 9.47 -19.97
CA PHE A 386 -28.89 10.64 -19.99
C PHE A 386 -30.06 10.51 -20.97
N THR A 387 -30.10 9.45 -21.78
CA THR A 387 -31.19 9.21 -22.75
C THR A 387 -32.41 8.59 -22.07
N ASP A 388 -32.19 7.72 -21.07
CA ASP A 388 -33.23 7.09 -20.28
C ASP A 388 -32.92 7.16 -18.77
N LEU A 389 -33.30 8.29 -18.17
CA LEU A 389 -33.08 8.52 -16.75
C LEU A 389 -34.22 7.95 -15.90
N SER A 390 -33.91 6.92 -15.10
CA SER A 390 -34.82 6.45 -14.05
C SER A 390 -35.16 7.57 -13.06
N LYS A 391 -36.28 7.42 -12.33
CA LYS A 391 -36.69 8.37 -11.29
C LYS A 391 -35.62 8.56 -10.21
N GLN A 392 -34.94 7.49 -9.80
CA GLN A 392 -33.89 7.54 -8.77
C GLN A 392 -32.59 8.15 -9.32
N THR A 393 -32.19 7.82 -10.55
CA THR A 393 -31.03 8.45 -11.18
C THR A 393 -31.25 9.96 -11.37
N ARG A 394 -32.46 10.36 -11.82
CA ARG A 394 -32.83 11.77 -11.91
C ARG A 394 -32.80 12.46 -10.55
N GLN A 395 -33.30 11.80 -9.50
CA GLN A 395 -33.25 12.33 -8.14
C GLN A 395 -31.82 12.51 -7.65
N PHE A 396 -30.95 11.52 -7.86
CA PHE A 396 -29.53 11.59 -7.51
C PHE A 396 -28.85 12.78 -8.19
N LEU A 397 -29.01 12.92 -9.51
CA LEU A 397 -28.39 14.00 -10.28
C LEU A 397 -28.93 15.40 -9.87
N ASP A 398 -30.25 15.53 -9.63
CA ASP A 398 -30.85 16.78 -9.14
C ASP A 398 -30.28 17.19 -7.78
N GLN A 399 -30.16 16.24 -6.84
CA GLN A 399 -29.56 16.50 -5.52
C GLN A 399 -28.06 16.80 -5.64
N LEU A 400 -27.32 16.05 -6.45
CA LEU A 400 -25.89 16.24 -6.66
C LEU A 400 -25.60 17.64 -7.20
N MET A 401 -26.30 18.06 -8.26
CA MET A 401 -26.09 19.38 -8.86
C MET A 401 -26.41 20.52 -7.90
N ARG A 402 -27.52 20.45 -7.15
CA ARG A 402 -27.88 21.46 -6.14
C ARG A 402 -26.81 21.59 -5.06
N ASN A 403 -26.38 20.45 -4.53
CA ASN A 403 -25.34 20.42 -3.50
C ASN A 403 -23.99 20.91 -4.05
N LEU A 404 -23.67 20.62 -5.31
CA LEU A 404 -22.46 21.10 -5.97
C LEU A 404 -22.44 22.62 -6.10
N MET A 405 -23.57 23.24 -6.45
CA MET A 405 -23.66 24.71 -6.51
C MET A 405 -23.34 25.36 -5.17
N ILE A 406 -23.74 24.74 -4.05
CA ILE A 406 -23.38 25.24 -2.72
C ILE A 406 -21.94 24.88 -2.36
N ALA A 407 -21.47 23.69 -2.74
CA ALA A 407 -20.12 23.21 -2.46
C ALA A 407 -19.02 24.08 -3.11
N ILE A 408 -19.28 24.63 -4.29
CA ILE A 408 -18.33 25.52 -4.98
C ILE A 408 -18.15 26.84 -4.21
N GLN A 409 -19.20 27.29 -3.52
CA GLN A 409 -19.24 28.59 -2.82
C GLN A 409 -18.68 28.53 -1.38
N GLY A 410 -18.21 27.36 -0.92
CA GLY A 410 -17.78 27.19 0.45
C GLY A 410 -16.88 25.98 0.69
N THR A 411 -16.25 25.94 1.87
CA THR A 411 -15.35 24.84 2.26
C THR A 411 -15.97 23.85 3.24
N SER A 412 -17.19 24.14 3.71
CA SER A 412 -17.89 23.35 4.72
C SER A 412 -18.36 22.01 4.15
N PRO A 413 -18.00 20.87 4.78
CA PRO A 413 -18.44 19.55 4.33
C PRO A 413 -19.92 19.28 4.64
N LEU A 414 -20.58 20.18 5.38
CA LEU A 414 -22.03 20.20 5.59
C LEU A 414 -22.81 20.81 4.43
N LEU A 415 -22.12 21.35 3.41
CA LEU A 415 -22.73 21.97 2.23
C LEU A 415 -23.66 23.12 2.61
N THR A 416 -23.16 23.98 3.48
CA THR A 416 -23.83 25.20 3.94
C THR A 416 -23.02 26.41 3.48
N LEU A 417 -23.72 27.48 3.11
CA LEU A 417 -23.06 28.73 2.74
C LEU A 417 -22.27 29.32 3.93
N PRO A 418 -21.17 30.05 3.66
CA PRO A 418 -20.42 30.77 4.69
C PRO A 418 -21.29 31.74 5.51
N LYS A 419 -20.91 31.99 6.76
CA LYS A 419 -21.62 32.97 7.60
C LYS A 419 -21.52 34.37 6.98
N GLY A 420 -22.67 35.00 6.74
CA GLY A 420 -22.74 36.34 6.15
C GLY A 420 -22.66 36.37 4.63
N PHE A 421 -22.70 35.22 3.96
CA PHE A 421 -22.75 35.11 2.50
C PHE A 421 -23.96 35.86 1.92
N LYS A 422 -23.75 36.57 0.81
CA LYS A 422 -24.77 37.31 0.07
C LYS A 422 -24.77 36.89 -1.40
N ALA A 423 -25.86 37.15 -2.11
CA ALA A 423 -25.99 36.81 -3.53
C ALA A 423 -24.88 37.41 -4.42
N LYS A 424 -24.32 38.55 -4.05
CA LYS A 424 -23.19 39.17 -4.78
C LYS A 424 -21.85 38.46 -4.58
N ASP A 425 -21.75 37.56 -3.60
CA ASP A 425 -20.53 36.83 -3.27
C ASP A 425 -20.46 35.50 -4.05
N ILE A 426 -21.41 35.24 -4.95
CA ILE A 426 -21.44 34.05 -5.80
C ILE A 426 -20.26 34.12 -6.77
N ASP A 427 -19.37 33.13 -6.64
CA ASP A 427 -18.25 32.90 -7.54
C ASP A 427 -18.76 32.13 -8.77
N LEU A 428 -19.18 32.88 -9.80
CA LEU A 428 -19.63 32.32 -11.08
C LEU A 428 -18.47 31.76 -11.89
N GLU A 429 -17.28 32.36 -11.80
CA GLU A 429 -16.09 31.89 -12.54
C GLU A 429 -15.71 30.47 -12.08
N ALA A 430 -15.68 30.22 -10.77
CA ALA A 430 -15.44 28.87 -10.24
C ALA A 430 -16.52 27.85 -10.65
N VAL A 431 -17.77 28.31 -10.83
CA VAL A 431 -18.84 27.46 -11.37
C VAL A 431 -18.56 27.12 -12.82
N GLU A 432 -18.24 28.10 -13.65
CA GLU A 432 -17.92 27.89 -15.07
C GLU A 432 -16.75 26.92 -15.24
N GLU A 433 -15.64 27.14 -14.52
CA GLU A 433 -14.46 26.26 -14.54
C GLU A 433 -14.79 24.81 -14.13
N SER A 434 -15.70 24.64 -13.17
CA SER A 434 -16.11 23.30 -12.70
C SER A 434 -16.82 22.49 -13.79
N PHE A 435 -17.48 23.15 -14.74
CA PHE A 435 -18.23 22.52 -15.83
C PHE A 435 -17.48 22.49 -17.17
N ASP A 436 -16.43 23.28 -17.35
CA ASP A 436 -15.63 23.32 -18.59
C ASP A 436 -15.11 21.94 -19.02
N LYS A 437 -14.71 21.10 -18.07
CA LYS A 437 -14.23 19.73 -18.36
C LYS A 437 -15.31 18.85 -18.98
N ALA A 438 -16.59 19.12 -18.76
CA ALA A 438 -17.68 18.37 -19.39
C ALA A 438 -17.76 18.63 -20.91
N LEU A 439 -17.25 19.76 -21.40
CA LEU A 439 -17.30 20.12 -22.84
C LEU A 439 -16.51 19.12 -23.70
N ALA A 440 -15.53 18.41 -23.13
CA ALA A 440 -14.80 17.35 -23.81
C ALA A 440 -15.67 16.10 -24.09
N VAL A 441 -16.85 15.99 -23.49
CA VAL A 441 -17.78 14.86 -23.63
C VAL A 441 -19.19 15.41 -23.94
N PRO A 442 -19.56 15.62 -25.22
CA PRO A 442 -20.79 16.30 -25.59
C PRO A 442 -22.08 15.68 -25.03
N GLU A 443 -22.16 14.35 -24.96
CA GLU A 443 -23.31 13.64 -24.37
C GLU A 443 -23.49 13.95 -22.89
N LEU A 444 -22.39 14.00 -22.14
CA LEU A 444 -22.39 14.40 -20.73
C LEU A 444 -22.80 15.87 -20.59
N ALA A 445 -22.25 16.75 -21.44
CA ALA A 445 -22.57 18.17 -21.39
C ALA A 445 -24.06 18.43 -21.65
N GLY A 446 -24.64 17.81 -22.69
CA GLY A 446 -26.07 17.88 -22.99
C GLY A 446 -26.94 17.32 -21.87
N GLY A 447 -26.53 16.17 -21.31
CA GLY A 447 -27.21 15.54 -20.18
C GLY A 447 -27.23 16.42 -18.92
N LEU A 448 -26.07 16.97 -18.53
CA LEU A 448 -25.96 17.88 -17.40
C LEU A 448 -26.75 19.18 -17.62
N ALA A 449 -26.71 19.75 -18.82
CA ALA A 449 -27.50 20.93 -19.16
C ALA A 449 -29.01 20.67 -18.97
N TYR A 450 -29.50 19.51 -19.39
CA TYR A 450 -30.90 19.11 -19.18
C TYR A 450 -31.27 18.98 -17.69
N ILE A 451 -30.39 18.39 -16.87
CA ILE A 451 -30.61 18.31 -15.41
C ILE A 451 -30.64 19.72 -14.80
N LEU A 452 -29.67 20.56 -15.13
CA LEU A 452 -29.51 21.90 -14.58
C LEU A 452 -30.64 22.85 -14.99
N GLN A 453 -31.20 22.71 -16.18
CA GLN A 453 -32.44 23.43 -16.55
C GLN A 453 -33.59 23.09 -15.60
N GLY A 454 -33.69 21.84 -15.14
CA GLY A 454 -34.66 21.44 -14.12
C GLY A 454 -34.36 22.03 -12.75
N VAL A 455 -33.08 22.09 -12.37
CA VAL A 455 -32.62 22.71 -11.11
C VAL A 455 -32.94 24.20 -11.10
N LYS A 456 -32.62 24.91 -12.19
CA LYS A 456 -32.90 26.34 -12.41
C LYS A 456 -34.40 26.66 -12.33
N LYS A 457 -35.27 25.79 -12.86
CA LYS A 457 -36.74 26.01 -12.81
C LYS A 457 -37.30 25.92 -11.39
N ASN A 458 -36.71 25.08 -10.53
CA ASN A 458 -37.19 24.85 -9.17
C ASN A 458 -36.03 24.92 -8.17
N PRO A 459 -35.40 26.10 -7.95
CA PRO A 459 -34.17 26.19 -7.18
C PRO A 459 -34.40 25.99 -5.67
N GLY A 460 -35.54 26.45 -5.13
CA GLY A 460 -35.87 26.41 -3.69
C GLY A 460 -36.31 25.06 -3.12
N LYS A 461 -36.08 23.96 -3.83
CA LYS A 461 -36.51 22.63 -3.36
C LYS A 461 -35.65 22.18 -2.18
N GLY A 462 -36.18 22.33 -0.96
CA GLY A 462 -35.56 21.82 0.28
C GLY A 462 -34.45 22.70 0.85
N VAL A 463 -34.40 23.97 0.46
CA VAL A 463 -33.37 24.95 0.87
C VAL A 463 -34.01 26.31 1.18
N GLY A 464 -33.29 27.19 1.88
CA GLY A 464 -33.74 28.56 2.17
C GLY A 464 -33.69 29.49 0.95
N GLU A 465 -34.23 30.71 1.09
CA GLU A 465 -34.31 31.70 -0.01
C GLU A 465 -32.93 32.04 -0.59
N LEU A 466 -31.93 32.29 0.26
CA LEU A 466 -30.57 32.61 -0.19
C LEU A 466 -29.93 31.45 -0.95
N GLU A 467 -30.06 30.23 -0.44
CA GLU A 467 -29.50 29.03 -1.09
C GLU A 467 -30.21 28.76 -2.42
N ALA A 468 -31.52 29.03 -2.50
CA ALA A 468 -32.26 28.96 -3.75
C ALA A 468 -31.73 29.96 -4.78
N GLU A 469 -31.47 31.21 -4.37
CA GLU A 469 -30.89 32.23 -5.25
C GLU A 469 -29.50 31.82 -5.76
N VAL A 470 -28.62 31.30 -4.87
CA VAL A 470 -27.31 30.77 -5.26
C VAL A 470 -27.43 29.62 -6.25
N ILE A 471 -28.28 28.64 -5.97
CA ILE A 471 -28.50 27.49 -6.85
C ILE A 471 -29.01 27.96 -8.21
N GLN A 472 -29.90 28.95 -8.25
CA GLN A 472 -30.47 29.46 -9.50
C GLN A 472 -29.42 30.15 -10.37
N GLN A 473 -28.64 31.08 -9.80
CA GLN A 473 -27.63 31.83 -10.55
C GLN A 473 -26.47 30.91 -10.99
N SER A 474 -25.99 30.04 -10.11
CA SER A 474 -24.94 29.08 -10.46
C SER A 474 -25.40 28.06 -11.51
N ALA A 475 -26.65 27.59 -11.43
CA ALA A 475 -27.19 26.70 -12.47
C ALA A 475 -27.35 27.41 -13.83
N GLU A 476 -27.64 28.72 -13.83
CA GLU A 476 -27.68 29.52 -15.06
C GLU A 476 -26.31 29.61 -15.73
N ALA A 477 -25.27 30.00 -14.98
CA ALA A 477 -23.90 30.05 -15.50
C ALA A 477 -23.41 28.68 -15.99
N ALA A 478 -23.68 27.60 -15.23
CA ALA A 478 -23.32 26.24 -15.65
C ALA A 478 -24.03 25.82 -16.95
N VAL A 479 -25.31 26.16 -17.13
CA VAL A 479 -26.04 25.87 -18.39
C VAL A 479 -25.47 26.66 -19.56
N GLU A 480 -25.08 27.91 -19.37
CA GLU A 480 -24.45 28.72 -20.41
C GLU A 480 -23.13 28.10 -20.89
N VAL A 481 -22.28 27.64 -19.96
CA VAL A 481 -21.03 26.93 -20.31
C VAL A 481 -21.33 25.65 -21.08
N LEU A 482 -22.20 24.79 -20.54
CA LEU A 482 -22.51 23.50 -21.15
C LEU A 482 -23.17 23.63 -22.53
N SER A 483 -23.91 24.71 -22.77
CA SER A 483 -24.52 24.98 -24.08
C SER A 483 -23.49 25.19 -25.20
N LYS A 484 -22.23 25.50 -24.88
CA LYS A 484 -21.15 25.64 -25.88
C LYS A 484 -20.73 24.30 -26.52
N ALA A 485 -21.06 23.17 -25.88
CA ALA A 485 -20.74 21.83 -26.38
C ALA A 485 -21.89 21.13 -27.14
N ILE A 486 -23.07 21.75 -27.17
CA ILE A 486 -24.29 21.27 -27.84
C ILE A 486 -24.46 22.08 -29.13
#